data_AF-A0A1I3JUP3-F1
#
_entry.id   AF-A0A1I3JUP3-F1
#
_cell.length_a   1.000
_cell.length_b   1.000
_cell.length_c   1.000
_cell.angle_alpha   90.00
_cell.angle_beta   90.00
_cell.angle_gamma   90.00
#
_symmetry.space_group_name_H-M   'P 1'
#
loop_
_entity.id
_entity.type
_entity.pdbx_description
1 polymer ?
#
loop_
_entity_poly.entity_id
_entity_poly.type
_entity_poly.pdbx_seq_one_letter_code
_entity_poly.pdbx_strand_id
1 'polypeptide(L)'
;MSTPNVRILKQHLLSDNWYVLKKIDFQLQRRDGSWQAQTREVYDRGNGATIILYNRAKGTVILTRQFRIPAFLNEHDGYLIEAAAGLLDNASPEERIRLEAEEETGYRVRSVRKLFEAFMSPGSVTERVHFFVGEYQPEDRVAEGGGLAEEGEDIEVLELPFAEALAMVDDGRIMDGKTIILLQYLKTLMPVAPLMILIAGAQNAMQSCATRLLQAGHLPVTASWPTQAGEEDSTMDTERYGQLLLSRCDALLRAAGSSGQADRLVALAQEKGMRVYRELDEIIGMQAARV
;
A
#
# COMPACT_ATOMS: atom_id res chain seq x y z
N MET A 1 -13.52 31.60 7.57
CA MET A 1 -14.37 30.40 7.60
C MET A 1 -15.75 30.84 8.04
N SER A 2 -16.82 30.54 7.30
CA SER A 2 -18.17 30.90 7.78
C SER A 2 -18.43 30.18 9.10
N THR A 3 -19.19 30.79 9.99
CA THR A 3 -19.70 30.09 11.17
C THR A 3 -20.38 28.79 10.72
N PRO A 4 -20.02 27.63 11.30
CA PRO A 4 -20.68 26.39 10.94
C PRO A 4 -22.18 26.50 11.24
N ASN A 5 -23.00 25.96 10.35
CA ASN A 5 -24.46 25.94 10.43
C ASN A 5 -24.97 24.97 11.52
N VAL A 6 -24.32 24.95 12.68
CA VAL A 6 -24.54 24.02 13.79
C VAL A 6 -24.49 24.78 15.12
N ARG A 7 -25.40 24.46 16.04
CA ARG A 7 -25.41 24.96 17.41
C ARG A 7 -25.49 23.79 18.38
N ILE A 8 -24.49 23.64 19.24
CA ILE A 8 -24.55 22.67 20.33
C ILE A 8 -25.42 23.26 21.44
N LEU A 9 -26.48 22.54 21.81
CA LEU A 9 -27.42 22.97 22.84
C LEU A 9 -27.05 22.39 24.20
N LYS A 10 -26.77 21.08 24.24
CA LYS A 10 -26.48 20.35 25.49
C LYS A 10 -25.62 19.12 25.22
N GLN A 11 -24.79 18.77 26.20
CA GLN A 11 -24.05 17.52 26.23
C GLN A 11 -24.40 16.76 27.50
N HIS A 12 -24.66 15.46 27.38
CA HIS A 12 -24.96 14.58 28.50
C HIS A 12 -23.92 13.47 28.52
N LEU A 13 -23.20 13.31 29.63
CA LEU A 13 -22.32 12.16 29.83
C LEU A 13 -23.17 10.90 30.03
N LEU A 14 -22.92 9.87 29.22
CA LEU A 14 -23.58 8.57 29.33
C LEU A 14 -22.67 7.52 29.97
N SER A 15 -21.37 7.54 29.64
CA SER A 15 -20.36 6.65 30.22
C SER A 15 -18.97 7.30 30.18
N ASP A 16 -18.14 6.96 31.16
CA ASP A 16 -16.73 7.38 31.29
C ASP A 16 -15.90 6.27 31.96
N ASN A 17 -16.14 5.01 31.58
CA ASN A 17 -15.45 3.87 32.19
C ASN A 17 -14.08 3.61 31.55
N TRP A 18 -14.04 3.66 30.22
CA TRP A 18 -12.84 3.38 29.43
C TRP A 18 -12.58 4.51 28.44
N TYR A 19 -13.62 4.87 27.68
CA TYR A 19 -13.67 6.04 26.81
C TYR A 19 -14.97 6.79 27.06
N VAL A 20 -15.04 8.02 26.58
CA VAL A 20 -16.15 8.94 26.90
C VAL A 20 -17.29 8.74 25.91
N LEU A 21 -18.47 8.35 26.40
CA LEU A 21 -19.71 8.32 25.61
C LEU A 21 -20.61 9.47 26.03
N LYS A 22 -21.01 10.31 25.07
CA LYS A 22 -21.91 11.44 25.30
C LYS A 22 -23.14 11.38 24.39
N LYS A 23 -24.29 11.81 24.90
CA LYS A 23 -25.40 12.26 24.05
C LYS A 23 -25.28 13.76 23.81
N ILE A 24 -25.34 14.18 22.56
CA ILE A 24 -25.23 15.58 22.13
C ILE A 24 -26.58 16.03 21.55
N ASP A 25 -27.17 17.06 22.17
CA ASP A 25 -28.33 17.76 21.63
C ASP A 25 -27.82 18.99 20.84
N PHE A 26 -28.22 19.12 19.58
CA PHE A 26 -27.77 20.20 18.71
C PHE A 26 -28.85 20.65 17.73
N GLN A 27 -28.66 21.81 17.12
CA GLN A 27 -29.44 22.23 15.96
C GLN A 27 -28.54 22.32 14.73
N LEU A 28 -29.03 21.79 13.61
CA LEU A 28 -28.39 21.91 12.30
C LEU A 28 -29.28 22.78 11.41
N GLN A 29 -28.70 23.78 10.76
CA GLN A 29 -29.41 24.53 9.73
C GLN A 29 -29.42 23.72 8.44
N ARG A 30 -30.63 23.41 7.96
CA ARG A 30 -30.85 22.69 6.71
C ARG A 30 -30.58 23.58 5.51
N ARG A 31 -30.53 22.97 4.32
CA ARG A 31 -30.29 23.67 3.04
C ARG A 31 -31.35 24.73 2.71
N ASP A 32 -32.56 24.59 3.23
CA ASP A 32 -33.67 25.55 3.08
C ASP A 32 -33.58 26.71 4.10
N GLY A 33 -32.53 26.76 4.93
CA GLY A 33 -32.33 27.76 5.97
C GLY A 33 -33.06 27.48 7.29
N SER A 34 -33.93 26.46 7.35
CA SER A 34 -34.63 26.08 8.58
C SER A 34 -33.70 25.44 9.61
N TRP A 35 -33.94 25.68 10.90
CA TRP A 35 -33.21 25.06 11.99
C TRP A 35 -33.92 23.78 12.45
N GLN A 36 -33.19 22.67 12.50
CA GLN A 36 -33.70 21.40 12.99
C GLN A 36 -32.94 20.96 14.25
N ALA A 37 -33.66 20.71 15.33
CA ALA A 37 -33.11 20.05 16.51
C ALA A 37 -32.88 18.55 16.25
N GLN A 38 -31.73 18.04 16.67
CA GLN A 38 -31.31 16.65 16.54
C GLN A 38 -30.57 16.21 17.80
N THR A 39 -30.47 14.89 17.97
CA THR A 39 -29.67 14.27 19.03
C THR A 39 -28.83 13.14 18.46
N ARG A 40 -27.60 12.96 18.95
CA ARG A 40 -26.70 11.86 18.58
C ARG A 40 -25.92 11.38 19.78
N GLU A 41 -25.65 10.09 19.85
CA GLU A 41 -24.61 9.55 20.72
C GLU A 41 -23.26 9.67 20.00
N VAL A 42 -22.24 10.07 20.74
CA VAL A 42 -20.88 10.33 20.26
C VAL A 42 -19.93 9.61 21.21
N TYR A 43 -19.24 8.62 20.67
CA TYR A 43 -18.23 7.84 21.37
C TYR A 43 -16.84 8.39 21.07
N ASP A 44 -16.16 8.87 22.10
CA ASP A 44 -14.89 9.56 22.01
C ASP A 44 -13.76 8.70 22.59
N ARG A 45 -13.00 8.07 21.68
CA ARG A 45 -11.91 7.14 21.99
C ARG A 45 -10.53 7.75 21.74
N GLY A 46 -10.47 9.05 21.44
CA GLY A 46 -9.26 9.69 20.94
C GLY A 46 -9.00 9.40 19.45
N ASN A 47 -7.83 9.82 19.00
CA ASN A 47 -7.35 9.63 17.63
C ASN A 47 -6.21 8.62 17.63
N GLY A 48 -5.95 8.02 16.46
CA GLY A 48 -4.88 7.04 16.30
C GLY A 48 -4.02 7.27 15.07
N ALA A 49 -2.97 6.46 14.94
CA ALA A 49 -2.15 6.37 13.76
C ALA A 49 -2.04 4.91 13.31
N THR A 50 -1.81 4.68 12.03
CA THR A 50 -1.61 3.35 11.45
C THR A 50 -0.55 3.37 10.36
N ILE A 51 0.18 2.27 10.20
CA ILE A 51 1.21 2.09 9.18
C ILE A 51 1.14 0.70 8.58
N ILE A 52 1.33 0.63 7.26
CA ILE A 52 1.67 -0.62 6.59
C ILE A 52 3.14 -0.59 6.21
N LEU A 53 3.84 -1.68 6.53
CA LEU A 53 5.21 -1.88 6.08
C LEU A 53 5.22 -2.68 4.81
N TYR A 54 6.07 -2.29 3.86
CA TYR A 54 6.15 -2.96 2.57
C TYR A 54 7.60 -3.09 2.10
N ASN A 55 7.89 -4.13 1.31
CA ASN A 55 9.19 -4.32 0.68
C ASN A 55 9.01 -4.57 -0.82
N ARG A 56 9.58 -3.68 -1.63
CA ARG A 56 9.44 -3.73 -3.11
C ARG A 56 10.17 -4.90 -3.74
N ALA A 57 11.34 -5.25 -3.20
CA ALA A 57 12.19 -6.31 -3.76
C ALA A 57 11.62 -7.70 -3.46
N LYS A 58 11.12 -7.91 -2.24
CA LYS A 58 10.47 -9.15 -1.81
C LYS A 58 9.01 -9.26 -2.27
N GLY A 59 8.38 -8.15 -2.64
CA GLY A 59 6.96 -8.14 -3.02
C GLY A 59 6.04 -8.41 -1.82
N THR A 60 6.45 -8.08 -0.60
CA THR A 60 5.78 -8.44 0.66
C THR A 60 5.33 -7.22 1.46
N VAL A 61 4.39 -7.46 2.38
CA VAL A 61 3.91 -6.52 3.39
C VAL A 61 4.01 -7.16 4.78
N ILE A 62 4.15 -6.32 5.81
CA ILE A 62 3.99 -6.74 7.21
C ILE A 62 2.60 -6.30 7.70
N LEU A 63 1.87 -7.26 8.23
CA LEU A 63 0.59 -7.11 8.92
C LEU A 63 0.68 -7.78 10.29
N THR A 64 -0.32 -7.58 11.12
CA THR A 64 -0.47 -8.21 12.42
C THR A 64 -1.79 -8.98 12.47
N ARG A 65 -1.92 -9.94 13.38
CA ARG A 65 -3.19 -10.58 13.72
C ARG A 65 -3.40 -10.55 15.22
N GLN A 66 -4.54 -10.05 15.65
CA GLN A 66 -4.86 -9.90 17.08
C GLN A 66 -6.36 -10.01 17.36
N PHE A 67 -6.70 -10.34 18.61
CA PHE A 67 -8.08 -10.52 19.03
C PHE A 67 -8.79 -9.17 19.26
N ARG A 68 -9.98 -9.01 18.68
CA ARG A 68 -10.84 -7.84 18.79
C ARG A 68 -12.23 -8.27 19.24
N ILE A 69 -12.52 -8.05 20.53
CA ILE A 69 -13.82 -8.40 21.12
C ILE A 69 -15.04 -7.83 20.37
N PRO A 70 -15.04 -6.60 19.79
CA PRO A 70 -16.21 -6.11 19.07
C PRO A 70 -16.51 -6.90 17.79
N ALA A 71 -15.47 -7.40 17.10
CA ALA A 71 -15.63 -8.25 15.92
C ALA A 71 -16.18 -9.62 16.32
N PHE A 72 -15.66 -10.20 17.41
CA PHE A 72 -16.16 -11.47 17.96
C PHE A 72 -17.65 -11.40 18.33
N LEU A 73 -18.07 -10.32 18.99
CA LEU A 73 -19.48 -10.09 19.33
C LEU A 73 -20.38 -9.84 18.11
N ASN A 74 -19.78 -9.60 16.94
CA ASN A 74 -20.45 -9.36 15.67
C ASN A 74 -20.17 -10.49 14.66
N GLU A 75 -20.24 -11.75 15.14
CA GLU A 75 -20.21 -12.97 14.31
C GLU A 75 -18.89 -13.24 13.55
N HIS A 76 -17.79 -12.56 13.90
CA HIS A 76 -16.44 -12.93 13.47
C HIS A 76 -15.79 -13.88 14.48
N ASP A 77 -14.70 -14.58 14.13
CA ASP A 77 -13.89 -15.35 15.09
C ASP A 77 -13.09 -14.47 16.08
N GLY A 78 -13.16 -13.14 15.93
CA GLY A 78 -12.44 -12.16 16.73
C GLY A 78 -11.01 -11.88 16.30
N TYR A 79 -10.34 -12.71 15.50
CA TYR A 79 -8.94 -12.50 15.11
C TYR A 79 -8.84 -11.75 13.78
N LEU A 80 -8.66 -10.43 13.86
CA LEU A 80 -8.52 -9.59 12.67
C LEU A 80 -7.06 -9.51 12.23
N ILE A 81 -6.86 -9.52 10.91
CA ILE A 81 -5.58 -9.18 10.29
C ILE A 81 -5.57 -7.68 10.01
N GLU A 82 -4.58 -6.99 10.55
CA GLU A 82 -4.53 -5.54 10.65
C GLU A 82 -3.16 -4.99 10.22
N ALA A 83 -3.14 -3.74 9.78
CA ALA A 83 -1.94 -2.92 9.75
C ALA A 83 -1.63 -2.43 11.16
N ALA A 84 -0.35 -2.30 11.50
CA ALA A 84 0.09 -1.85 12.81
C ALA A 84 -0.52 -0.48 13.15
N ALA A 85 -0.98 -0.30 14.37
CA ALA A 85 -1.76 0.87 14.75
C ALA A 85 -1.80 1.11 16.26
N GLY A 86 -1.99 2.37 16.64
CA GLY A 86 -2.07 2.78 18.04
C GLY A 86 -2.73 4.12 18.27
N LEU A 87 -3.15 4.37 19.51
CA LEU A 87 -3.70 5.66 19.94
C LEU A 87 -2.60 6.70 20.09
N LEU A 88 -2.90 7.97 19.82
CA LEU A 88 -1.87 9.01 19.85
C LEU A 88 -1.30 9.27 21.24
N ASP A 89 -2.08 9.15 22.31
CA ASP A 89 -1.66 9.30 23.72
C ASP A 89 -0.71 10.48 24.00
N ASN A 90 -1.05 11.65 23.45
CA ASN A 90 -0.29 12.92 23.51
C ASN A 90 1.02 12.96 22.72
N ALA A 91 1.37 11.90 21.97
CA ALA A 91 2.44 11.91 20.99
C ALA A 91 1.96 12.48 19.64
N SER A 92 2.90 12.92 18.81
CA SER A 92 2.56 13.20 17.41
C SER A 92 2.24 11.90 16.66
N PRO A 93 1.44 11.96 15.58
CA PRO A 93 1.12 10.76 14.79
C PRO A 93 2.33 10.03 14.22
N GLU A 94 3.40 10.75 13.90
CA GLU A 94 4.65 10.12 13.41
C GLU A 94 5.43 9.45 14.54
N GLU A 95 5.54 10.08 15.71
CA GLU A 95 6.23 9.48 16.86
C GLU A 95 5.52 8.19 17.31
N ARG A 96 4.19 8.25 17.50
CA ARG A 96 3.42 7.07 17.91
C ARG A 96 3.57 5.92 16.94
N ILE A 97 3.44 6.17 15.63
CA ILE A 97 3.41 5.06 14.68
C ILE A 97 4.78 4.41 14.45
N ARG A 98 5.87 5.13 14.73
CA ARG A 98 7.22 4.54 14.74
C ARG A 98 7.40 3.59 15.93
N LEU A 99 6.87 3.95 17.08
CA LEU A 99 6.87 3.09 18.27
C LEU A 99 6.02 1.84 18.04
N GLU A 100 4.77 2.01 17.56
CA GLU A 100 3.89 0.86 17.27
C GLU A 100 4.48 -0.09 16.23
N ALA A 101 5.12 0.45 15.19
CA ALA A 101 5.76 -0.40 14.19
C ALA A 101 6.82 -1.31 14.83
N GLU A 102 7.63 -0.77 15.76
CA GLU A 102 8.65 -1.56 16.45
C GLU A 102 8.03 -2.53 17.46
N GLU A 103 7.06 -2.07 18.26
CA GLU A 103 6.41 -2.85 19.33
C GLU A 103 5.56 -4.01 18.76
N GLU A 104 4.63 -3.71 17.85
CA GLU A 104 3.71 -4.71 17.32
C GLU A 104 4.38 -5.63 16.29
N THR A 105 5.27 -5.10 15.45
CA THR A 105 5.83 -5.86 14.30
C THR A 105 7.29 -6.28 14.44
N GLY A 106 8.02 -5.70 15.40
CA GLY A 106 9.46 -5.93 15.58
C GLY A 106 10.36 -5.15 14.60
N TYR A 107 9.78 -4.32 13.72
CA TYR A 107 10.52 -3.56 12.70
C TYR A 107 10.76 -2.12 13.11
N ARG A 108 12.04 -1.75 13.24
CA ARG A 108 12.47 -0.36 13.44
C ARG A 108 12.58 0.37 12.12
N VAL A 109 11.51 1.05 11.73
CA VAL A 109 11.44 1.80 10.47
C VAL A 109 12.32 3.05 10.44
N ARG A 110 13.15 3.19 9.41
CA ARG A 110 14.02 4.37 9.22
C ARG A 110 13.23 5.62 8.88
N SER A 111 12.31 5.51 7.93
CA SER A 111 11.46 6.61 7.48
C SER A 111 10.03 6.16 7.29
N VAL A 112 9.08 6.97 7.76
CA VAL A 112 7.66 6.79 7.50
C VAL A 112 7.16 7.94 6.66
N ARG A 113 6.18 7.69 5.79
CA ARG A 113 5.55 8.71 4.95
C ARG A 113 4.08 8.80 5.27
N LYS A 114 3.65 9.96 5.77
CA LYS A 114 2.23 10.27 5.97
C LYS A 114 1.50 10.33 4.63
N LEU A 115 0.32 9.74 4.58
CA LEU A 115 -0.54 9.72 3.39
C LEU A 115 -1.67 10.75 3.53
N PHE A 116 -2.54 10.53 4.50
CA PHE A 116 -3.77 11.29 4.72
C PHE A 116 -4.33 10.99 6.12
N GLU A 117 -5.48 11.57 6.42
CA GLU A 117 -6.23 11.34 7.65
C GLU A 117 -7.67 10.99 7.26
N ALA A 118 -8.31 10.07 7.98
CA ALA A 118 -9.69 9.69 7.73
C ALA A 118 -10.45 9.47 9.04
N PHE A 119 -11.72 9.87 9.06
CA PHE A 119 -12.66 9.43 10.09
C PHE A 119 -13.15 8.03 9.74
N MET A 120 -13.02 7.08 10.67
CA MET A 120 -13.32 5.67 10.40
C MET A 120 -14.81 5.35 10.49
N SER A 121 -15.52 5.96 11.45
CA SER A 121 -16.97 5.78 11.63
C SER A 121 -17.65 7.09 12.06
N PRO A 122 -17.68 8.11 11.17
CA PRO A 122 -18.10 9.48 11.52
C PRO A 122 -19.58 9.63 11.88
N GLY A 123 -20.38 8.55 11.79
CA GLY A 123 -21.77 8.56 12.22
C GLY A 123 -21.95 8.63 13.73
N SER A 124 -20.98 8.13 14.50
CA SER A 124 -21.07 8.03 15.97
C SER A 124 -19.73 8.04 16.71
N VAL A 125 -18.59 7.91 16.03
CA VAL A 125 -17.27 7.85 16.65
C VAL A 125 -16.45 9.08 16.25
N THR A 126 -15.76 9.70 17.21
CA THR A 126 -14.92 10.89 16.96
C THR A 126 -13.59 10.58 16.29
N GLU A 127 -13.18 9.31 16.30
CA GLU A 127 -11.86 8.84 15.91
C GLU A 127 -11.49 9.27 14.49
N ARG A 128 -10.36 9.98 14.42
CA ARG A 128 -9.61 10.22 13.21
C ARG A 128 -8.31 9.43 13.27
N VAL A 129 -8.04 8.68 12.20
CA VAL A 129 -6.81 7.90 12.05
C VAL A 129 -5.87 8.59 11.07
N HIS A 130 -4.59 8.69 11.45
CA HIS A 130 -3.50 9.19 10.62
C HIS A 130 -2.80 8.01 9.90
N PHE A 131 -2.75 8.03 8.58
CA PHE A 131 -2.27 6.91 7.77
C PHE A 131 -0.83 7.12 7.31
N PHE A 132 -0.01 6.08 7.43
CA PHE A 132 1.39 6.05 7.05
C PHE A 132 1.75 4.81 6.20
N VAL A 133 2.83 4.92 5.45
CA VAL A 133 3.55 3.76 4.90
C VAL A 133 5.02 3.82 5.31
N GLY A 134 5.64 2.65 5.48
CA GLY A 134 7.09 2.51 5.69
C GLY A 134 7.65 1.44 4.77
N GLU A 135 8.75 1.74 4.07
CA GLU A 135 9.49 0.70 3.36
C GLU A 135 10.45 0.04 4.37
N TYR A 136 10.45 -1.29 4.45
CA TYR A 136 11.33 -2.04 5.36
C TYR A 136 12.38 -2.85 4.60
N GLN A 137 13.54 -3.03 5.23
CA GLN A 137 14.54 -4.02 4.85
C GLN A 137 14.60 -5.16 5.86
N PRO A 138 15.08 -6.36 5.49
CA PRO A 138 15.20 -7.48 6.43
C PRO A 138 15.98 -7.14 7.70
N GLU A 139 17.00 -6.28 7.59
CA GLU A 139 17.85 -5.87 8.71
C GLU A 139 17.17 -4.87 9.66
N ASP A 140 16.01 -4.32 9.27
CA ASP A 140 15.24 -3.42 10.13
C ASP A 140 14.42 -4.20 11.18
N ARG A 141 14.33 -5.54 11.09
CA ARG A 141 13.73 -6.39 12.14
C ARG A 141 14.69 -6.51 13.32
N VAL A 142 14.34 -5.88 14.44
CA VAL A 142 15.16 -5.81 15.66
C VAL A 142 14.59 -6.63 16.81
N ALA A 143 13.35 -7.09 16.68
CA ALA A 143 12.65 -7.96 17.63
C ALA A 143 11.67 -8.89 16.89
N GLU A 144 11.05 -9.81 17.63
CA GLU A 144 9.98 -10.67 17.09
C GLU A 144 8.66 -9.92 16.88
N GLY A 145 8.49 -8.75 17.52
CA GLY A 145 7.21 -8.05 17.62
C GLY A 145 6.31 -8.70 18.67
N GLY A 146 5.01 -8.48 18.55
CA GLY A 146 3.98 -9.10 19.40
C GLY A 146 3.30 -8.17 20.40
N GLY A 147 3.68 -6.89 20.43
CA GLY A 147 3.08 -5.91 21.33
C GLY A 147 3.58 -6.03 22.77
N LEU A 148 2.88 -5.37 23.68
CA LEU A 148 3.20 -5.31 25.10
C LEU A 148 2.32 -6.24 25.93
N ALA A 149 2.93 -7.33 26.44
CA ALA A 149 2.23 -8.30 27.28
C ALA A 149 1.63 -7.69 28.56
N GLU A 150 2.25 -6.62 29.10
CA GLU A 150 1.75 -5.89 30.27
C GLU A 150 0.48 -5.08 29.97
N GLU A 151 0.23 -4.75 28.71
CA GLU A 151 -1.00 -4.11 28.23
C GLU A 151 -2.07 -5.13 27.80
N GLY A 152 -1.76 -6.44 27.94
CA GLY A 152 -2.65 -7.53 27.58
C GLY A 152 -2.66 -7.85 26.09
N GLU A 153 -1.65 -7.40 25.35
CA GLU A 153 -1.51 -7.65 23.92
C GLU A 153 -0.94 -9.05 23.65
N ASP A 154 -1.48 -9.70 22.63
CA ASP A 154 -1.02 -10.98 22.07
C ASP A 154 -1.18 -10.90 20.56
N ILE A 155 -0.12 -10.44 19.90
CA ILE A 155 -0.14 -10.05 18.49
C ILE A 155 0.74 -11.00 17.68
N GLU A 156 0.19 -11.61 16.64
CA GLU A 156 0.94 -12.40 15.66
C GLU A 156 1.45 -11.49 14.54
N VAL A 157 2.74 -11.55 14.22
CA VAL A 157 3.33 -10.81 13.08
C VAL A 157 3.26 -11.65 11.81
N LEU A 158 2.73 -11.06 10.73
CA LEU A 158 2.53 -11.71 9.44
C LEU A 158 3.35 -11.00 8.35
N GLU A 159 4.36 -11.66 7.79
CA GLU A 159 4.97 -11.25 6.52
C GLU A 159 4.26 -11.98 5.36
N LEU A 160 3.48 -11.26 4.57
CA LEU A 160 2.68 -11.83 3.49
C LEU A 160 3.10 -11.28 2.13
N PRO A 161 3.10 -12.07 1.06
CA PRO A 161 3.14 -11.55 -0.30
C PRO A 161 2.01 -10.54 -0.51
N PHE A 162 2.32 -9.39 -1.13
CA PHE A 162 1.35 -8.32 -1.31
C PHE A 162 0.14 -8.77 -2.17
N ALA A 163 0.39 -9.61 -3.18
CA ALA A 163 -0.65 -10.20 -4.01
C ALA A 163 -1.60 -11.12 -3.21
N GLU A 164 -1.09 -11.83 -2.21
CA GLU A 164 -1.89 -12.68 -1.32
C GLU A 164 -2.71 -11.80 -0.36
N ALA A 165 -2.10 -10.79 0.25
CA ALA A 165 -2.83 -9.85 1.12
C ALA A 165 -4.00 -9.17 0.39
N LEU A 166 -3.84 -8.84 -0.89
CA LEU A 166 -4.95 -8.34 -1.71
C LEU A 166 -6.03 -9.39 -1.97
N ALA A 167 -5.66 -10.64 -2.27
CA ALA A 167 -6.62 -11.73 -2.42
C ALA A 167 -7.41 -11.99 -1.13
N MET A 168 -6.76 -11.84 0.04
CA MET A 168 -7.39 -11.94 1.35
C MET A 168 -8.41 -10.82 1.62
N VAL A 169 -8.24 -9.64 1.02
CA VAL A 169 -9.29 -8.60 1.03
C VAL A 169 -10.48 -9.04 0.18
N ASP A 170 -10.22 -9.60 -1.00
CA ASP A 170 -11.27 -10.00 -1.95
C ASP A 170 -12.12 -11.17 -1.43
N ASP A 171 -11.52 -12.12 -0.71
CA ASP A 171 -12.22 -13.29 -0.16
C ASP A 171 -12.69 -13.13 1.30
N GLY A 172 -12.44 -11.97 1.91
CA GLY A 172 -12.94 -11.63 3.24
C GLY A 172 -12.10 -12.16 4.41
N ARG A 173 -10.89 -12.69 4.18
CA ARG A 173 -9.94 -13.00 5.26
C ARG A 173 -9.33 -11.74 5.91
N ILE A 174 -9.29 -10.61 5.21
CA ILE A 174 -8.97 -9.28 5.76
C ILE A 174 -10.22 -8.42 5.75
N MET A 175 -10.74 -8.11 6.94
CA MET A 175 -11.98 -7.34 7.14
C MET A 175 -11.78 -6.05 7.95
N ASP A 176 -10.55 -5.56 8.08
CA ASP A 176 -10.25 -4.32 8.79
C ASP A 176 -10.14 -3.11 7.85
N GLY A 177 -10.91 -2.06 8.13
CA GLY A 177 -11.08 -0.92 7.25
C GLY A 177 -9.79 -0.14 6.97
N LYS A 178 -8.99 0.15 8.00
CA LYS A 178 -7.71 0.87 7.83
C LYS A 178 -6.70 0.05 7.02
N THR A 179 -6.69 -1.27 7.23
CA THR A 179 -5.83 -2.21 6.51
C THR A 179 -6.21 -2.30 5.04
N ILE A 180 -7.50 -2.43 4.74
CA ILE A 180 -8.00 -2.44 3.36
C ILE A 180 -7.61 -1.14 2.66
N ILE A 181 -7.80 0.02 3.30
CA ILE A 181 -7.42 1.32 2.73
C ILE A 181 -5.92 1.36 2.38
N LEU A 182 -5.06 0.90 3.28
CA LEU A 182 -3.61 0.87 3.08
C LEU A 182 -3.19 -0.10 1.98
N LEU A 183 -3.75 -1.31 1.95
CA LEU A 183 -3.47 -2.30 0.90
C LEU A 183 -3.91 -1.80 -0.49
N GLN A 184 -5.08 -1.15 -0.58
CA GLN A 184 -5.53 -0.55 -1.83
C GLN A 184 -4.62 0.61 -2.26
N TYR A 185 -4.16 1.43 -1.31
CA TYR A 185 -3.18 2.48 -1.60
C TYR A 185 -1.84 1.90 -2.09
N LEU A 186 -1.36 0.81 -1.48
CA LEU A 186 -0.10 0.17 -1.85
C LEU A 186 -0.07 -0.30 -3.30
N LYS A 187 -1.20 -0.55 -3.97
CA LYS A 187 -1.22 -0.83 -5.43
C LYS A 187 -0.53 0.27 -6.25
N THR A 188 -0.51 1.51 -5.76
CA THR A 188 0.19 2.64 -6.40
C THR A 188 1.70 2.62 -6.19
N LEU A 189 2.18 1.93 -5.16
CA LEU A 189 3.59 1.81 -4.80
C LEU A 189 4.18 0.48 -5.26
N MET A 190 3.40 -0.59 -5.19
CA MET A 190 3.76 -1.97 -5.54
C MET A 190 2.76 -2.48 -6.57
N PRO A 191 2.94 -2.14 -7.86
CA PRO A 191 2.00 -2.56 -8.89
C PRO A 191 1.96 -4.09 -8.98
N VAL A 192 0.77 -4.65 -8.80
CA VAL A 192 0.47 -6.08 -9.00
C VAL A 192 -0.12 -6.36 -10.38
N ALA A 193 -0.25 -5.34 -11.22
CA ALA A 193 -0.77 -5.45 -12.57
C ALA A 193 0.31 -5.95 -13.55
N PRO A 194 -0.09 -6.64 -14.64
CA PRO A 194 0.80 -6.99 -15.74
C PRO A 194 1.48 -5.74 -16.30
N LEU A 195 2.74 -5.50 -15.93
CA LEU A 195 3.59 -4.53 -16.61
C LEU A 195 3.93 -5.00 -18.04
N MET A 196 3.89 -4.09 -18.99
CA MET A 196 4.45 -4.26 -20.33
C MET A 196 5.95 -3.99 -20.28
N ILE A 197 6.77 -5.04 -20.37
CA ILE A 197 8.22 -4.96 -20.18
C ILE A 197 8.91 -5.09 -21.53
N LEU A 198 9.61 -4.02 -21.96
CA LEU A 198 10.45 -4.05 -23.14
C LEU A 198 11.77 -4.78 -22.84
N ILE A 199 12.02 -5.89 -23.52
CA ILE A 199 13.24 -6.68 -23.33
C ILE A 199 14.22 -6.33 -24.44
N ALA A 200 15.42 -5.91 -24.05
CA ALA A 200 16.49 -5.53 -24.96
C ALA A 200 17.74 -6.38 -24.68
N GLY A 201 18.26 -7.07 -25.70
CA GLY A 201 19.47 -7.88 -25.57
C GLY A 201 19.67 -8.81 -26.76
N ALA A 202 20.49 -9.85 -26.58
CA ALA A 202 20.65 -10.90 -27.58
C ALA A 202 19.36 -11.75 -27.69
N GLN A 203 19.04 -12.23 -28.89
CA GLN A 203 17.77 -12.91 -29.18
C GLN A 203 17.43 -14.05 -28.20
N ASN A 204 18.39 -14.92 -27.92
CA ASN A 204 18.21 -16.05 -26.99
C ASN A 204 17.95 -15.59 -25.53
N ALA A 205 18.64 -14.53 -25.09
CA ALA A 205 18.46 -13.97 -23.76
C ALA A 205 17.09 -13.30 -23.62
N MET A 206 16.65 -12.58 -24.65
CA MET A 206 15.33 -11.95 -24.66
C MET A 206 14.20 -12.98 -24.59
N GLN A 207 14.33 -14.11 -25.30
CA GLN A 207 13.33 -15.17 -25.31
C GLN A 207 13.21 -15.88 -23.95
N SER A 208 14.35 -16.13 -23.28
CA SER A 208 14.37 -16.67 -21.91
C SER A 208 13.67 -15.73 -20.92
N CYS A 209 14.00 -14.43 -20.97
CA CYS A 209 13.36 -13.43 -20.12
C CYS A 209 11.86 -13.29 -20.41
N ALA A 210 11.46 -13.30 -21.68
CA ALA A 210 10.05 -13.18 -22.07
C ALA A 210 9.20 -14.29 -21.47
N THR A 211 9.69 -15.52 -21.52
CA THR A 211 9.00 -16.69 -20.99
C THR A 211 8.75 -16.55 -19.49
N ARG A 212 9.79 -16.16 -18.74
CA ARG A 212 9.71 -15.99 -17.28
C ARG A 212 8.84 -14.79 -16.88
N LEU A 213 8.87 -13.69 -17.64
CA LEU A 213 7.99 -12.54 -17.43
C LEU A 213 6.51 -12.91 -17.65
N LEU A 214 6.21 -13.68 -18.69
CA LEU A 214 4.85 -14.14 -18.94
C LEU A 214 4.35 -15.08 -17.84
N GLN A 215 5.22 -15.98 -17.35
CA GLN A 215 4.92 -16.83 -16.19
C GLN A 215 4.65 -16.01 -14.93
N ALA A 216 5.37 -14.91 -14.75
CA ALA A 216 5.15 -13.91 -13.70
C ALA A 216 4.04 -12.91 -14.06
N GLY A 217 3.12 -13.26 -14.96
CA GLY A 217 1.94 -12.46 -15.25
C GLY A 217 2.22 -11.08 -15.84
N HIS A 218 3.39 -10.84 -16.43
CA HIS A 218 3.74 -9.61 -17.15
C HIS A 218 3.58 -9.78 -18.67
N LEU A 219 3.57 -8.66 -19.39
CA LEU A 219 3.47 -8.64 -20.85
C LEU A 219 4.86 -8.36 -21.46
N PRO A 220 5.63 -9.39 -21.84
CA PRO A 220 6.93 -9.17 -22.47
C PRO A 220 6.77 -8.61 -23.88
N VAL A 221 7.50 -7.53 -24.17
CA VAL A 221 7.67 -6.97 -25.51
C VAL A 221 9.13 -7.15 -25.88
N THR A 222 9.46 -7.99 -26.84
CA THR A 222 10.85 -8.10 -27.30
C THR A 222 11.16 -6.96 -28.25
N ALA A 223 12.24 -6.22 -28.01
CA ALA A 223 12.80 -5.36 -29.03
C ALA A 223 13.26 -6.28 -30.16
N SER A 224 12.51 -6.34 -31.26
CA SER A 224 12.93 -6.99 -32.50
C SER A 224 13.02 -5.91 -33.54
N TRP A 225 14.23 -5.59 -33.95
CA TRP A 225 14.52 -4.62 -34.99
C TRP A 225 14.05 -5.23 -36.31
N PRO A 226 13.17 -4.55 -37.06
CA PRO A 226 12.85 -4.98 -38.40
C PRO A 226 14.14 -5.01 -39.25
N THR A 227 14.75 -6.18 -39.40
CA THR A 227 15.82 -6.39 -40.37
C THR A 227 15.13 -6.59 -41.71
N GLN A 228 15.27 -5.65 -42.64
CA GLN A 228 14.86 -5.92 -44.02
C GLN A 228 15.72 -7.07 -44.56
N ALA A 229 15.06 -8.07 -45.13
CA ALA A 229 15.74 -9.09 -45.90
C ALA A 229 16.34 -8.42 -47.15
N GLY A 230 17.66 -8.19 -47.14
CA GLY A 230 18.45 -8.06 -48.37
C GLY A 230 18.75 -6.67 -48.93
N GLU A 231 18.54 -5.55 -48.22
CA GLU A 231 18.97 -4.23 -48.72
C GLU A 231 19.75 -3.44 -47.66
N GLU A 232 20.98 -3.05 -48.01
CA GLU A 232 21.94 -2.30 -47.19
C GLU A 232 21.59 -0.82 -46.99
N ASP A 233 20.46 -0.32 -47.47
CA ASP A 233 20.17 1.12 -47.45
C ASP A 233 18.68 1.45 -47.28
N SER A 234 18.09 1.03 -46.16
CA SER A 234 16.83 1.60 -45.69
C SER A 234 17.02 2.33 -44.36
N THR A 235 16.82 3.65 -44.42
CA THR A 235 16.77 4.60 -43.31
C THR A 235 15.54 4.39 -42.44
N MET A 236 15.27 3.16 -42.02
CA MET A 236 14.33 2.97 -40.93
C MET A 236 14.98 3.55 -39.68
N ASP A 237 14.42 4.66 -39.22
CA ASP A 237 14.88 5.38 -38.05
C ASP A 237 14.72 4.48 -36.81
N THR A 238 15.76 3.68 -36.55
CA THR A 238 15.83 2.75 -35.41
C THR A 238 15.66 3.47 -34.09
N GLU A 239 16.00 4.75 -34.04
CA GLU A 239 15.81 5.60 -32.88
C GLU A 239 14.32 5.93 -32.70
N ARG A 240 13.63 6.37 -33.76
CA ARG A 240 12.18 6.58 -33.74
C ARG A 240 11.40 5.30 -33.38
N TYR A 241 11.81 4.15 -33.91
CA TYR A 241 11.22 2.86 -33.56
C TYR A 241 11.43 2.53 -32.07
N GLY A 242 12.65 2.71 -31.56
CA GLY A 242 12.95 2.57 -30.13
C GLY A 242 12.13 3.51 -29.25
N GLN A 243 11.99 4.78 -29.65
CA GLN A 243 11.16 5.76 -28.95
C GLN A 243 9.69 5.35 -28.90
N LEU A 244 9.15 4.78 -29.99
CA LEU A 244 7.77 4.28 -30.03
C LEU A 244 7.57 3.10 -29.08
N LEU A 245 8.48 2.13 -29.07
CA LEU A 245 8.42 0.99 -28.15
C LEU A 245 8.46 1.46 -26.69
N LEU A 246 9.37 2.37 -26.37
CA LEU A 246 9.48 2.95 -25.04
C LEU A 246 8.21 3.74 -24.65
N SER A 247 7.54 4.40 -25.59
CA SER A 247 6.29 5.14 -25.28
C SER A 247 5.11 4.24 -24.88
N ARG A 248 5.20 2.93 -25.11
CA ARG A 248 4.12 1.95 -24.88
C ARG A 248 4.41 0.96 -23.75
N CYS A 249 5.66 0.86 -23.30
CA CYS A 249 6.08 -0.08 -22.26
C CYS A 249 6.23 0.63 -20.92
N ASP A 250 5.95 -0.08 -19.83
CA ASP A 250 6.06 0.43 -18.46
C ASP A 250 7.51 0.48 -17.97
N ALA A 251 8.36 -0.43 -18.46
CA ALA A 251 9.77 -0.50 -18.12
C ALA A 251 10.59 -1.23 -19.19
N LEU A 252 11.91 -1.15 -19.08
CA LEU A 252 12.86 -1.90 -19.91
C LEU A 252 13.67 -2.90 -19.08
N LEU A 253 13.83 -4.12 -19.56
CA LEU A 253 14.76 -5.12 -19.05
C LEU A 253 15.94 -5.27 -20.01
N ARG A 254 17.15 -4.95 -19.53
CA ARG A 254 18.38 -5.22 -20.27
C ARG A 254 18.81 -6.67 -20.03
N ALA A 255 18.45 -7.57 -20.94
CA ALA A 255 18.84 -8.97 -20.87
C ALA A 255 20.37 -9.13 -21.04
N ALA A 256 20.96 -10.19 -20.48
CA ALA A 256 22.40 -10.41 -20.53
C ALA A 256 22.96 -10.54 -21.98
N GLY A 257 24.24 -10.21 -22.15
CA GLY A 257 24.97 -10.31 -23.43
C GLY A 257 25.23 -8.97 -24.13
N SER A 258 26.22 -8.96 -25.04
CA SER A 258 26.64 -7.76 -25.77
C SER A 258 25.67 -7.39 -26.89
N SER A 259 25.15 -6.16 -26.89
CA SER A 259 24.32 -5.63 -27.97
C SER A 259 24.32 -4.09 -27.96
N GLY A 260 25.02 -3.47 -28.92
CA GLY A 260 25.09 -2.01 -29.03
C GLY A 260 23.74 -1.34 -29.40
N GLN A 261 22.77 -2.11 -29.90
CA GLN A 261 21.40 -1.63 -30.09
C GLN A 261 20.62 -1.64 -28.77
N ALA A 262 20.77 -2.68 -27.95
CA ALA A 262 20.16 -2.73 -26.64
C ALA A 262 20.73 -1.65 -25.71
N ASP A 263 22.03 -1.39 -25.78
CA ASP A 263 22.69 -0.35 -24.96
C ASP A 263 22.21 1.07 -25.35
N ARG A 264 21.97 1.33 -26.64
CA ARG A 264 21.34 2.57 -27.11
C ARG A 264 19.91 2.72 -26.61
N LEU A 265 19.13 1.65 -26.61
CA LEU A 265 17.76 1.66 -26.12
C LEU A 265 17.69 1.90 -24.59
N VAL A 266 18.67 1.37 -23.84
CA VAL A 266 18.84 1.66 -22.41
C VAL A 266 19.13 3.13 -22.17
N ALA A 267 20.05 3.74 -22.92
CA ALA A 267 20.36 5.17 -22.80
C ALA A 267 19.11 6.03 -23.05
N LEU A 268 18.37 5.73 -24.11
CA LEU A 268 17.12 6.43 -24.46
C LEU A 268 16.02 6.24 -23.39
N ALA A 269 15.91 5.05 -22.80
CA ALA A 269 14.99 4.80 -21.70
C ALA A 269 15.33 5.66 -20.46
N GLN A 270 16.63 5.77 -20.13
CA GLN A 270 17.12 6.58 -19.02
C GLN A 270 16.87 8.07 -19.23
N GLU A 271 17.10 8.59 -20.43
CA GLU A 271 16.79 9.99 -20.79
C GLU A 271 15.30 10.32 -20.60
N LYS A 272 14.42 9.35 -20.84
CA LYS A 272 12.97 9.48 -20.64
C LYS A 272 12.50 9.26 -19.20
N GLY A 273 13.41 8.98 -18.26
CA GLY A 273 13.06 8.64 -16.88
C GLY A 273 12.35 7.29 -16.73
N MET A 274 12.43 6.41 -17.73
CA MET A 274 11.86 5.07 -17.65
C MET A 274 12.70 4.19 -16.72
N ARG A 275 12.04 3.32 -15.96
CA ARG A 275 12.71 2.33 -15.12
C ARG A 275 13.40 1.27 -15.98
N VAL A 276 14.70 1.10 -15.75
CA VAL A 276 15.54 0.08 -16.42
C VAL A 276 15.98 -0.95 -15.39
N TYR A 277 15.60 -2.20 -15.62
CA TYR A 277 16.01 -3.37 -14.84
C TYR A 277 17.20 -4.06 -15.49
N ARG A 278 18.09 -4.59 -14.67
CA ARG A 278 19.24 -5.40 -15.14
C ARG A 278 19.07 -6.86 -14.78
N GLU A 279 18.37 -7.13 -13.69
CA GLU A 279 18.08 -8.49 -13.25
C GLU A 279 16.59 -8.76 -13.37
N LEU A 280 16.25 -9.93 -13.93
CA LEU A 280 14.87 -10.32 -14.14
C LEU A 280 14.10 -10.52 -12.81
N ASP A 281 14.81 -10.93 -11.76
CA ASP A 281 14.23 -11.17 -10.44
C ASP A 281 13.75 -9.86 -9.77
N GLU A 282 14.29 -8.70 -10.17
CA GLU A 282 13.80 -7.38 -9.75
C GLU A 282 12.36 -7.10 -10.24
N ILE A 283 11.93 -7.81 -11.29
CA ILE A 283 10.60 -7.72 -11.89
C ILE A 283 9.71 -8.84 -11.34
N ILE A 284 10.22 -10.08 -11.32
CA ILE A 284 9.45 -11.28 -10.94
C ILE A 284 9.21 -11.37 -9.43
N GLY A 285 10.07 -10.78 -8.59
CA GLY A 285 9.89 -10.72 -7.13
C GLY A 285 8.57 -10.08 -6.67
N MET A 286 7.81 -9.47 -7.58
CA MET A 286 6.48 -8.92 -7.33
C MET A 286 5.32 -9.94 -7.40
N GLN A 287 5.55 -11.19 -7.83
CA GLN A 287 4.49 -12.20 -8.06
C GLN A 287 4.75 -13.62 -7.53
N ALA A 288 5.76 -13.87 -6.71
CA ALA A 288 6.10 -15.23 -6.24
C ALA A 288 5.08 -15.91 -5.27
N ALA A 289 3.79 -15.53 -5.31
CA ALA A 289 2.72 -16.07 -4.47
C ALA A 289 1.46 -16.46 -5.27
N ARG A 290 1.64 -17.06 -6.46
CA ARG A 290 0.54 -17.65 -7.24
C ARG A 290 0.96 -18.96 -7.90
N VAL A 291 1.39 -19.93 -7.10
CA VAL A 291 1.22 -21.36 -7.38
C VAL A 291 0.81 -22.04 -6.08
#